data_AF-A0A3S0ETJ2-F1
#
_entry.id   AF-A0A3S0ETJ2-F1
#
_cell.length_a   1.000
_cell.length_b   1.000
_cell.length_c   1.000
_cell.angle_alpha   90.00
_cell.angle_beta   90.00
_cell.angle_gamma   90.00
#
_symmetry.space_group_name_H-M   'P 1'
#
loop_
_entity.id
_entity.type
_entity.pdbx_description
1 polymer ?
#
loop_
_entity_poly.entity_id
_entity_poly.type
_entity_poly.pdbx_seq_one_letter_code
_entity_poly.pdbx_strand_id
1 'polypeptide(L)'
;MASRMVAGAAFGAALLISGAALAEDTLKLTELSPSGADVCFGRVYDAAHLKAHPHQKVARIFFFYGHDPVSRPNEEPPANQDNSYNGFLTTTVRDAKKPEWASGWCNKNDPSDPSSGIRCGMDCDRTLASLKVDDKGKLLLSDLSPDIYLDPDASESMSKAEYNKQALGSEDDNFKLDPMPADSCKAEFARIDPIDPALGDPLRVRLTPDQPFCFGRDYDDAHLKSHPNQLTQSIRVFRGPIELASFAADGDKANWPDGADIAVSVTTRQKGAKVTQTYSCQGEADQWRCSASSKMSDFTCDISQKEIFLKRGANGTMMLANPNNAVAVLDLCSKAANGKTKSDDKVYRLQPLPQSACAP
;
A
#
# COMPACT_ATOMS: atom_id res chain seq x y z
N MET A 1 57.13 23.00 57.46
CA MET A 1 56.77 24.45 57.44
C MET A 1 55.54 24.55 56.56
N ALA A 2 54.35 24.51 57.18
CA ALA A 2 53.54 25.67 57.54
C ALA A 2 52.84 26.29 56.32
N SER A 3 51.52 26.12 56.34
CA SER A 3 50.47 26.51 55.41
C SER A 3 50.55 27.90 54.79
N ARG A 4 49.83 28.06 53.66
CA ARG A 4 48.79 29.09 53.53
C ARG A 4 47.67 28.65 52.56
N MET A 5 46.45 28.88 53.01
CA MET A 5 45.14 28.60 52.40
C MET A 5 44.68 29.72 51.43
N VAL A 6 43.50 29.45 50.83
CA VAL A 6 42.46 30.37 50.30
C VAL A 6 42.57 30.60 48.78
N ALA A 7 41.55 30.50 47.91
CA ALA A 7 40.11 30.20 47.90
C ALA A 7 39.81 29.61 46.49
N GLY A 8 38.86 28.71 46.24
CA GLY A 8 37.41 28.90 46.34
C GLY A 8 36.82 29.46 45.04
N ALA A 9 36.31 28.58 44.16
CA ALA A 9 35.25 28.87 43.18
C ALA A 9 34.61 27.57 42.68
N ALA A 10 33.29 27.49 42.80
CA ALA A 10 32.41 26.39 42.43
C ALA A 10 31.92 26.49 40.98
N PHE A 11 31.09 25.52 40.57
CA PHE A 11 30.36 25.33 39.29
C PHE A 11 31.17 24.70 38.16
N GLY A 12 30.69 23.70 37.41
CA GLY A 12 29.38 23.04 37.40
C GLY A 12 29.45 21.85 36.44
N ALA A 13 28.71 20.80 36.73
CA ALA A 13 28.61 19.62 35.89
C ALA A 13 27.94 19.97 34.55
N ALA A 14 28.68 19.83 33.45
CA ALA A 14 28.10 19.81 32.11
C ALA A 14 27.76 18.35 31.76
N LEU A 15 26.50 17.98 31.96
CA LEU A 15 25.88 16.83 31.31
C LEU A 15 25.94 17.08 29.80
N LEU A 16 26.83 16.36 29.12
CA LEU A 16 26.77 16.22 27.68
C LEU A 16 25.55 15.34 27.37
N ILE A 17 24.42 16.00 27.10
CA ILE A 17 23.26 15.36 26.50
C ILE A 17 23.68 15.02 25.07
N SER A 18 23.92 13.73 24.84
CA SER A 18 24.01 13.12 23.53
C SER A 18 22.67 13.31 22.80
N GLY A 19 22.57 14.39 22.02
CA GLY A 19 21.51 14.52 21.03
C GLY A 19 21.79 13.52 19.93
N ALA A 20 21.10 12.38 19.95
CA ALA A 20 20.93 11.57 18.75
C ALA A 20 20.25 12.47 17.71
N ALA A 21 21.01 12.90 16.70
CA ALA A 21 20.45 13.46 15.49
C ALA A 21 19.73 12.32 14.77
N LEU A 22 18.47 12.08 15.14
CA LEU A 22 17.52 11.46 14.24
C LEU A 22 17.32 12.47 13.10
N ALA A 23 17.93 12.22 11.95
CA ALA A 23 17.52 12.86 10.73
C ALA A 23 16.13 12.31 10.41
N GLU A 24 15.09 12.92 10.97
CA GLU A 24 13.70 12.68 10.55
C GLU A 24 13.51 13.37 9.19
N ASP A 25 12.99 12.62 8.20
CA ASP A 25 12.52 13.11 6.90
C ASP A 25 11.31 14.03 7.09
N THR A 26 11.55 15.24 7.59
CA THR A 26 10.52 16.25 7.73
C THR A 26 10.12 16.75 6.34
N LEU A 27 8.81 16.77 6.06
CA LEU A 27 8.27 17.41 4.87
C LEU A 27 8.86 18.82 4.70
N LYS A 28 9.40 19.11 3.51
CA LYS A 28 10.30 20.27 3.29
C LYS A 28 9.55 21.58 3.02
N LEU A 29 8.25 21.54 2.72
CA LEU A 29 7.44 22.74 2.45
C LEU A 29 6.78 23.24 3.74
N THR A 30 7.52 24.05 4.49
CA THR A 30 7.07 24.63 5.77
C THR A 30 5.85 25.54 5.64
N GLU A 31 5.57 26.07 4.44
CA GLU A 31 4.37 26.86 4.15
C GLU A 31 3.10 26.01 4.17
N LEU A 32 3.20 24.74 3.77
CA LEU A 32 2.09 23.78 3.83
C LEU A 32 2.08 23.07 5.18
N SER A 33 3.25 22.64 5.65
CA SER A 33 3.41 21.89 6.90
C SER A 33 4.51 22.49 7.77
N PRO A 34 4.19 23.49 8.61
CA PRO A 34 5.17 24.14 9.48
C PRO A 34 5.88 23.20 10.47
N SER A 35 5.21 22.11 10.86
CA SER A 35 5.75 21.11 11.79
C SER A 35 6.27 19.85 11.10
N GLY A 36 6.28 19.79 9.76
CA GLY A 36 6.65 18.60 9.00
C GLY A 36 5.63 17.44 9.07
N ALA A 37 4.45 17.66 9.67
CA ALA A 37 3.39 16.66 9.79
C ALA A 37 2.50 16.60 8.54
N ASP A 38 1.76 15.50 8.37
CA ASP A 38 0.71 15.39 7.36
C ASP A 38 -0.32 16.54 7.48
N VAL A 39 -0.67 17.17 6.37
CA VAL A 39 -1.68 18.24 6.32
C VAL A 39 -2.75 17.98 5.27
N CYS A 40 -3.96 18.47 5.57
CA CYS A 40 -5.13 18.30 4.72
C CYS A 40 -5.78 19.65 4.43
N PHE A 41 -6.13 19.86 3.17
CA PHE A 41 -6.95 20.97 2.71
C PHE A 41 -8.13 20.41 1.92
N GLY A 42 -9.32 20.91 2.16
CA GLY A 42 -10.50 20.37 1.50
C GLY A 42 -11.62 21.37 1.29
N ARG A 43 -12.53 21.01 0.40
CA ARG A 43 -13.80 21.70 0.21
C ARG A 43 -14.86 20.72 -0.27
N VAL A 44 -16.05 20.89 0.27
CA VAL A 44 -17.27 20.19 -0.14
C VAL A 44 -18.27 21.25 -0.58
N TYR A 45 -18.77 21.09 -1.81
CA TYR A 45 -19.78 21.98 -2.38
C TYR A 45 -21.16 21.40 -2.17
N ASP A 46 -22.09 22.24 -1.70
CA ASP A 46 -23.48 21.84 -1.54
C ASP A 46 -24.25 21.90 -2.86
N ALA A 47 -25.49 21.41 -2.83
CA ALA A 47 -26.36 21.39 -4.00
C ALA A 47 -26.70 22.81 -4.52
N ALA A 48 -26.71 23.84 -3.65
CA ALA A 48 -27.04 25.19 -4.05
C ALA A 48 -25.89 25.82 -4.85
N HIS A 49 -24.65 25.66 -4.38
CA HIS A 49 -23.44 26.04 -5.10
C HIS A 49 -23.37 25.33 -6.45
N LEU A 50 -23.50 24.01 -6.45
CA LEU A 50 -23.43 23.21 -7.67
C LEU A 50 -24.55 23.59 -8.66
N LYS A 51 -25.73 23.99 -8.20
CA LYS A 51 -26.78 24.51 -9.08
C LYS A 51 -26.43 25.87 -9.69
N ALA A 52 -25.72 26.73 -8.97
CA ALA A 52 -25.27 28.05 -9.44
C ALA A 52 -24.07 27.95 -10.40
N HIS A 53 -23.31 26.85 -10.33
CA HIS A 53 -22.11 26.58 -11.13
C HIS A 53 -22.33 25.36 -12.04
N PRO A 54 -23.11 25.46 -13.13
CA PRO A 54 -23.53 24.30 -13.92
C PRO A 54 -22.37 23.61 -14.67
N HIS A 55 -21.23 24.29 -14.83
CA HIS A 55 -20.07 23.73 -15.51
C HIS A 55 -19.02 23.16 -14.55
N GLN A 56 -19.16 23.35 -13.24
CA GLN A 56 -18.34 22.71 -12.21
C GLN A 56 -18.80 21.25 -12.02
N LYS A 57 -18.00 20.25 -12.35
CA LYS A 57 -18.34 18.84 -12.06
C LYS A 57 -17.90 18.41 -10.69
N VAL A 58 -16.83 18.98 -10.14
CA VAL A 58 -16.26 18.60 -8.84
C VAL A 58 -17.20 19.04 -7.72
N ALA A 59 -17.73 18.08 -6.96
CA ALA A 59 -18.55 18.31 -5.78
C ALA A 59 -17.73 18.28 -4.48
N ARG A 60 -16.61 17.55 -4.48
CA ARG A 60 -15.69 17.41 -3.35
C ARG A 60 -14.27 17.44 -3.87
N ILE A 61 -13.39 18.18 -3.22
CA ILE A 61 -11.97 18.25 -3.56
C ILE A 61 -11.14 18.29 -2.27
N PHE A 62 -10.11 17.47 -2.23
CA PHE A 62 -9.19 17.38 -1.10
C PHE A 62 -7.76 17.28 -1.62
N PHE A 63 -6.88 18.09 -1.07
CA PHE A 63 -5.44 18.05 -1.29
C PHE A 63 -4.75 17.67 0.01
N PHE A 64 -3.90 16.65 -0.05
CA PHE A 64 -3.14 16.13 1.07
C PHE A 64 -1.66 16.26 0.78
N TYR A 65 -0.92 16.85 1.71
CA TYR A 65 0.54 16.95 1.64
C TYR A 65 1.14 16.18 2.81
N GLY A 66 1.91 15.14 2.51
CA GLY A 66 2.39 14.21 3.51
C GLY A 66 2.65 12.82 2.95
N HIS A 67 2.57 11.82 3.83
CA HIS A 67 2.79 10.41 3.51
C HIS A 67 1.59 9.82 2.75
N ASP A 68 1.83 8.88 1.82
CA ASP A 68 0.81 8.34 0.92
C ASP A 68 -0.50 7.95 1.64
N PRO A 69 -1.61 8.69 1.38
CA PRO A 69 -2.91 8.43 1.99
C PRO A 69 -3.73 7.37 1.21
N VAL A 70 -3.22 6.88 0.08
CA VAL A 70 -3.92 6.00 -0.87
C VAL A 70 -3.43 4.58 -0.79
N SER A 71 -2.10 4.38 -0.82
CA SER A 71 -1.50 3.07 -0.60
C SER A 71 -1.99 2.61 0.74
N ARG A 72 -2.94 1.66 0.71
CA ARG A 72 -3.60 1.27 1.93
C ARG A 72 -2.53 0.62 2.79
N PRO A 73 -2.35 1.10 4.03
CA PRO A 73 -1.54 0.39 4.99
C PRO A 73 -2.24 -0.86 5.50
N ASN A 74 -2.99 -1.56 4.65
CA ASN A 74 -3.68 -2.79 4.99
C ASN A 74 -2.73 -3.98 4.99
N GLU A 75 -1.54 -3.90 4.40
CA GLU A 75 -0.45 -4.84 4.66
C GLU A 75 0.88 -4.17 5.02
N GLU A 76 1.14 -2.90 4.68
CA GLU A 76 2.18 -2.03 5.27
C GLU A 76 1.81 -0.54 5.18
N PRO A 77 1.95 0.29 6.22
CA PRO A 77 2.61 1.56 6.00
C PRO A 77 4.12 1.26 6.04
N PRO A 78 4.85 1.39 4.94
CA PRO A 78 6.28 1.53 5.10
C PRO A 78 6.50 2.78 5.95
N ALA A 79 7.00 2.59 7.17
CA ALA A 79 7.63 3.68 7.89
C ALA A 79 8.86 4.04 7.04
N ASN A 80 8.74 5.12 6.27
CA ASN A 80 9.83 5.67 5.45
C ASN A 80 10.12 4.92 4.14
N GLN A 81 9.13 4.32 3.45
CA GLN A 81 9.25 4.37 1.99
C GLN A 81 8.97 5.82 1.65
N ASP A 82 10.03 6.52 1.29
CA ASP A 82 9.98 7.71 0.46
C ASP A 82 9.02 7.40 -0.69
N ASN A 83 7.73 7.69 -0.50
CA ASN A 83 6.86 7.90 -1.61
C ASN A 83 7.54 9.04 -2.33
N SER A 84 8.01 8.79 -3.55
CA SER A 84 8.59 9.84 -4.37
C SER A 84 7.63 11.05 -4.33
N TYR A 85 6.32 10.80 -4.33
CA TYR A 85 5.25 11.77 -4.16
C TYR A 85 5.01 12.23 -2.72
N ASN A 86 4.85 13.55 -2.57
CA ASN A 86 4.51 14.19 -1.31
C ASN A 86 3.20 15.00 -1.38
N GLY A 87 2.55 15.07 -2.55
CA GLY A 87 1.28 15.74 -2.76
C GLY A 87 0.26 14.82 -3.42
N PHE A 88 -0.96 14.80 -2.90
CA PHE A 88 -2.04 13.91 -3.32
C PHE A 88 -3.32 14.72 -3.49
N LEU A 89 -3.98 14.57 -4.63
CA LEU A 89 -5.26 15.21 -4.93
C LEU A 89 -6.32 14.13 -5.08
N THR A 90 -7.49 14.38 -4.50
CA THR A 90 -8.68 13.59 -4.81
C THR A 90 -9.87 14.51 -5.07
N THR A 91 -10.68 14.13 -6.07
CA THR A 91 -11.94 14.78 -6.35
C THR A 91 -13.07 13.77 -6.47
N THR A 92 -14.25 14.12 -5.97
CA THR A 92 -15.50 13.43 -6.30
C THR A 92 -16.36 14.35 -7.16
N VAL A 93 -16.64 13.95 -8.39
CA VAL A 93 -17.59 14.68 -9.25
C VAL A 93 -19.04 14.40 -8.84
N ARG A 94 -19.97 15.24 -9.31
CA ARG A 94 -21.41 15.05 -9.10
C ARG A 94 -21.84 13.62 -9.46
N ASP A 95 -22.69 13.05 -8.62
CA ASP A 95 -23.26 11.70 -8.77
C ASP A 95 -22.25 10.54 -8.76
N ALA A 96 -20.94 10.81 -8.65
CA ALA A 96 -19.93 9.77 -8.49
C ALA A 96 -19.97 9.18 -7.08
N LYS A 97 -19.97 7.84 -7.01
CA LYS A 97 -19.94 7.11 -5.73
C LYS A 97 -18.56 7.09 -5.11
N LYS A 98 -17.53 7.10 -5.95
CA LYS A 98 -16.12 6.98 -5.57
C LYS A 98 -15.35 8.22 -6.05
N PRO A 99 -14.38 8.70 -5.28
CA PRO A 99 -13.42 9.68 -5.77
C PRO A 99 -12.48 9.09 -6.82
N GLU A 100 -11.92 9.98 -7.64
CA GLU A 100 -10.70 9.75 -8.41
C GLU A 100 -9.52 10.45 -7.70
N TRP A 101 -8.30 10.05 -8.02
CA TRP A 101 -7.11 10.60 -7.36
C TRP A 101 -5.90 10.64 -8.29
N ALA A 102 -4.98 11.55 -7.95
CA ALA A 102 -3.68 11.72 -8.59
C ALA A 102 -2.64 12.10 -7.52
N SER A 103 -1.37 11.83 -7.79
CA SER A 103 -0.26 12.19 -6.91
C SER A 103 0.87 12.87 -7.68
N GLY A 104 1.73 13.57 -6.95
CA GLY A 104 2.80 14.36 -7.54
C GLY A 104 3.86 14.84 -6.55
N TRP A 105 4.92 15.41 -7.13
CA TRP A 105 6.05 16.03 -6.44
C TRP A 105 5.82 17.53 -6.29
N CYS A 106 5.48 17.96 -5.08
CA CYS A 106 5.33 19.37 -4.75
C CYS A 106 6.66 19.95 -4.25
N ASN A 107 7.11 21.00 -4.91
CA ASN A 107 8.31 21.77 -4.57
C ASN A 107 8.06 23.26 -4.77
N LYS A 108 8.89 24.12 -4.18
CA LYS A 108 8.92 25.54 -4.56
C LYS A 108 9.40 25.71 -5.98
N ASN A 109 8.79 26.65 -6.71
CA ASN A 109 9.26 27.07 -8.03
C ASN A 109 10.69 27.63 -7.98
N ASP A 110 10.98 28.42 -6.94
CA ASP A 110 12.33 28.87 -6.63
C ASP A 110 12.61 28.59 -5.15
N PRO A 111 13.42 27.56 -4.83
CA PRO A 111 13.76 27.23 -3.45
C PRO A 111 14.43 28.36 -2.66
N SER A 112 15.06 29.33 -3.36
CA SER A 112 15.74 30.47 -2.75
C SER A 112 14.82 31.66 -2.44
N ASP A 113 13.63 31.69 -3.03
CA ASP A 113 12.63 32.73 -2.80
C ASP A 113 11.50 32.21 -1.88
N PRO A 114 11.39 32.72 -0.63
CA PRO A 114 10.31 32.37 0.28
C PRO A 114 8.91 32.69 -0.23
N SER A 115 8.80 33.62 -1.18
CA SER A 115 7.53 34.05 -1.77
C SER A 115 7.13 33.29 -3.03
N SER A 116 8.00 32.41 -3.53
CA SER A 116 7.72 31.61 -4.72
C SER A 116 6.57 30.63 -4.46
N GLY A 117 5.69 30.49 -5.46
CA GLY A 117 4.60 29.51 -5.41
C GLY A 117 5.14 28.08 -5.37
N ILE A 118 4.28 27.17 -4.93
CA ILE A 118 4.58 25.73 -4.93
C ILE A 118 4.00 25.12 -6.21
N ARG A 119 4.79 24.30 -6.90
CA ARG A 119 4.35 23.54 -8.08
C ARG A 119 4.43 22.06 -7.78
N CYS A 120 3.34 21.36 -8.11
CA CYS A 120 3.25 19.92 -8.00
C CYS A 120 3.28 19.32 -9.41
N GLY A 121 4.40 18.67 -9.74
CA GLY A 121 4.56 17.91 -10.98
C GLY A 121 4.10 16.46 -10.85
N MET A 122 3.83 15.80 -11.96
CA MET A 122 3.49 14.38 -12.06
C MET A 122 4.43 13.70 -13.06
N ASP A 123 4.33 12.38 -13.15
CA ASP A 123 4.97 11.61 -14.22
C ASP A 123 4.64 12.18 -15.61
N CYS A 124 5.58 11.99 -16.55
CA CYS A 124 5.49 12.46 -17.93
C CYS A 124 5.38 13.99 -18.06
N ASP A 125 6.07 14.74 -17.19
CA ASP A 125 6.08 16.21 -17.15
C ASP A 125 4.70 16.85 -17.04
N ARG A 126 3.70 16.10 -16.57
CA ARG A 126 2.36 16.61 -16.31
C ARG A 126 2.34 17.43 -15.02
N THR A 127 1.29 18.20 -14.88
CA THR A 127 1.07 19.05 -13.71
C THR A 127 -0.09 18.51 -12.90
N LEU A 128 0.13 18.34 -11.60
CA LEU A 128 -0.95 18.09 -10.65
C LEU A 128 -1.69 19.40 -10.34
N ALA A 129 -0.94 20.42 -9.87
CA ALA A 129 -1.46 21.75 -9.56
C ALA A 129 -0.34 22.75 -9.24
N SER A 130 -0.67 24.04 -9.28
CA SER A 130 0.03 25.12 -8.58
C SER A 130 -0.66 25.40 -7.24
N LEU A 131 0.13 25.66 -6.20
CA LEU A 131 -0.31 25.81 -4.83
C LEU A 131 0.17 27.14 -4.23
N LYS A 132 -0.73 27.81 -3.52
CA LYS A 132 -0.41 29.00 -2.73
C LYS A 132 -1.24 29.05 -1.46
N VAL A 133 -0.61 29.20 -0.31
CA VAL A 133 -1.31 29.40 0.97
C VAL A 133 -1.57 30.90 1.16
N ASP A 134 -2.81 31.27 1.50
CA ASP A 134 -3.17 32.65 1.83
C ASP A 134 -2.84 33.01 3.29
N ASP A 135 -3.02 34.28 3.64
CA ASP A 135 -2.79 34.83 4.98
C ASP A 135 -3.66 34.19 6.07
N LYS A 136 -4.73 33.48 5.69
CA LYS A 136 -5.66 32.77 6.57
C LYS A 136 -5.38 31.27 6.62
N GLY A 137 -4.27 30.81 6.04
CA GLY A 137 -3.91 29.40 5.97
C GLY A 137 -4.79 28.57 5.04
N LYS A 138 -5.53 29.20 4.10
CA LYS A 138 -6.30 28.48 3.09
C LYS A 138 -5.43 28.24 1.87
N LEU A 139 -5.58 27.06 1.26
CA LEU A 139 -4.82 26.68 0.09
C LEU A 139 -5.56 27.09 -1.18
N LEU A 140 -4.97 27.94 -2.00
CA LEU A 140 -5.35 28.12 -3.40
C LEU A 140 -4.67 27.05 -4.24
N LEU A 141 -5.47 26.22 -4.89
CA LEU A 141 -5.06 25.19 -5.85
C LEU A 141 -5.51 25.65 -7.24
N SER A 142 -4.56 25.86 -8.15
CA SER A 142 -4.80 26.34 -9.51
C SER A 142 -4.03 25.51 -10.54
N ASP A 143 -4.24 25.81 -11.82
CA ASP A 143 -3.66 25.07 -12.96
C ASP A 143 -4.02 23.58 -12.93
N LEU A 144 -5.20 23.23 -12.41
CA LEU A 144 -5.70 21.88 -12.44
C LEU A 144 -6.16 21.55 -13.87
N SER A 145 -5.51 20.57 -14.49
CA SER A 145 -5.92 20.15 -15.83
C SER A 145 -7.28 19.44 -15.80
N PRO A 146 -8.19 19.74 -16.76
CA PRO A 146 -9.43 18.99 -16.88
C PRO A 146 -9.24 17.48 -17.10
N ASP A 147 -8.10 17.08 -17.66
CA ASP A 147 -7.77 15.67 -17.95
C ASP A 147 -6.89 15.02 -16.89
N ILE A 148 -6.79 15.58 -15.68
CA ILE A 148 -5.86 15.14 -14.62
C ILE A 148 -5.87 13.62 -14.34
N TYR A 149 -7.02 12.95 -14.49
CA TYR A 149 -7.16 11.50 -14.27
C TYR A 149 -7.16 10.66 -15.55
N LEU A 150 -7.03 11.29 -16.72
CA LEU A 150 -7.04 10.62 -18.01
C LEU A 150 -5.61 10.36 -18.50
N ASP A 151 -5.50 9.48 -19.50
CA ASP A 151 -4.25 9.24 -20.21
C ASP A 151 -3.73 10.55 -20.84
N PRO A 152 -2.40 10.75 -20.93
CA PRO A 152 -1.82 12.00 -21.43
C PRO A 152 -2.27 12.40 -22.85
N ASP A 153 -2.67 11.44 -23.67
CA ASP A 153 -3.14 11.66 -25.05
C ASP A 153 -4.67 11.65 -25.17
N ALA A 154 -5.42 11.59 -24.06
CA ALA A 154 -6.88 11.42 -24.04
C ALA A 154 -7.64 12.47 -24.88
N SER A 155 -7.14 13.70 -24.96
CA SER A 155 -7.76 14.76 -25.75
C SER A 155 -7.67 14.51 -27.27
N GLU A 156 -6.71 13.69 -27.71
CA GLU A 156 -6.46 13.33 -29.11
C GLU A 156 -6.94 11.91 -29.44
N SER A 157 -6.83 10.98 -28.49
CA SER A 157 -7.13 9.56 -28.67
C SER A 157 -8.61 9.21 -28.46
N MET A 158 -9.38 10.09 -27.82
CA MET A 158 -10.81 9.87 -27.54
C MET A 158 -11.72 10.72 -28.42
N SER A 159 -12.99 10.29 -28.57
CA SER A 159 -14.00 11.17 -29.13
C SER A 159 -14.28 12.36 -28.19
N LYS A 160 -14.63 13.51 -28.76
CA LYS A 160 -14.99 14.72 -27.98
C LYS A 160 -16.09 14.46 -26.95
N ALA A 161 -17.04 13.57 -27.26
CA ALA A 161 -18.13 13.23 -26.35
C ALA A 161 -17.65 12.41 -25.15
N GLU A 162 -16.74 11.46 -25.36
CA GLU A 162 -16.17 10.63 -24.30
C GLU A 162 -15.22 11.45 -23.43
N TYR A 163 -14.37 12.28 -24.03
CA TYR A 163 -13.50 13.22 -23.30
C TYR A 163 -14.34 14.14 -22.41
N ASN A 164 -15.34 14.82 -22.97
CA ASN A 164 -16.21 15.72 -22.22
C ASN A 164 -17.01 15.01 -21.12
N LYS A 165 -17.20 13.70 -21.19
CA LYS A 165 -17.86 12.93 -20.13
C LYS A 165 -16.91 12.73 -18.94
N GLN A 166 -15.66 12.36 -19.21
CA GLN A 166 -14.68 11.96 -18.20
C GLN A 166 -13.86 13.13 -17.63
N ALA A 167 -13.48 14.09 -18.47
CA ALA A 167 -12.73 15.28 -18.03
C ALA A 167 -13.51 16.10 -16.99
N LEU A 168 -12.79 16.80 -16.12
CA LEU A 168 -13.37 17.78 -15.23
C LEU A 168 -14.04 18.91 -16.01
N GLY A 169 -14.94 19.61 -15.35
CA GLY A 169 -15.69 20.73 -15.88
C GLY A 169 -14.83 21.97 -16.10
N SER A 170 -15.30 22.89 -16.94
CA SER A 170 -14.57 24.13 -17.25
C SER A 170 -14.49 25.12 -16.08
N GLU A 171 -15.24 24.87 -15.00
CA GLU A 171 -15.17 25.62 -13.74
C GLU A 171 -14.41 24.86 -12.64
N ASP A 172 -13.85 23.69 -12.93
CA ASP A 172 -13.11 22.87 -11.97
C ASP A 172 -11.62 23.25 -11.93
N ASP A 173 -11.32 24.52 -11.64
CA ASP A 173 -9.97 25.04 -11.38
C ASP A 173 -10.05 26.23 -10.39
N ASN A 174 -8.91 26.68 -9.88
CA ASN A 174 -8.79 27.81 -8.93
C ASN A 174 -9.58 27.57 -7.63
N PHE A 175 -9.47 26.37 -7.10
CA PHE A 175 -10.11 25.98 -5.86
C PHE A 175 -9.45 26.66 -4.66
N LYS A 176 -10.27 27.30 -3.84
CA LYS A 176 -9.86 27.74 -2.50
C LYS A 176 -10.24 26.65 -1.51
N LEU A 177 -9.28 26.06 -0.84
CA LEU A 177 -9.47 24.92 0.07
C LEU A 177 -9.23 25.35 1.52
N ASP A 178 -10.07 24.83 2.40
CA ASP A 178 -10.03 25.14 3.82
C ASP A 178 -9.10 24.13 4.52
N PRO A 179 -8.25 24.56 5.48
CA PRO A 179 -7.44 23.62 6.26
C PRO A 179 -8.36 22.70 7.09
N MET A 180 -8.02 21.41 7.14
CA MET A 180 -8.79 20.36 7.80
C MET A 180 -7.87 19.41 8.57
N PRO A 181 -8.38 18.63 9.53
CA PRO A 181 -7.61 17.54 10.15
C PRO A 181 -7.08 16.57 9.08
N ALA A 182 -5.85 16.07 9.24
CA ALA A 182 -5.23 15.12 8.30
C ALA A 182 -6.14 13.90 8.03
N ASP A 183 -6.81 13.41 9.06
CA ASP A 183 -7.74 12.28 8.99
C ASP A 183 -8.95 12.53 8.06
N SER A 184 -9.31 13.79 7.81
CA SER A 184 -10.38 14.11 6.85
C SER A 184 -9.99 13.75 5.42
N CYS A 185 -8.76 14.04 5.01
CA CYS A 185 -8.26 13.61 3.71
C CYS A 185 -8.12 12.09 3.65
N LYS A 186 -7.54 11.47 4.69
CA LYS A 186 -7.40 10.00 4.77
C LYS A 186 -8.76 9.29 4.62
N ALA A 187 -9.81 9.84 5.23
CA ALA A 187 -11.18 9.33 5.08
C ALA A 187 -11.72 9.46 3.64
N GLU A 188 -11.39 10.54 2.92
CA GLU A 188 -11.80 10.72 1.53
C GLU A 188 -11.06 9.77 0.58
N PHE A 189 -9.75 9.62 0.72
CA PHE A 189 -8.97 8.65 -0.05
C PHE A 189 -9.41 7.20 0.22
N ALA A 190 -9.81 6.88 1.46
CA ALA A 190 -10.36 5.57 1.81
C ALA A 190 -11.67 5.22 1.08
N ARG A 191 -12.36 6.20 0.46
CA ARG A 191 -13.58 5.95 -0.34
C ARG A 191 -13.28 5.42 -1.76
N ILE A 192 -12.06 5.59 -2.27
CA ILE A 192 -11.66 5.16 -3.62
C ILE A 192 -11.87 3.66 -3.77
N ASP A 193 -11.36 2.92 -2.79
CA ASP A 193 -11.61 1.51 -2.65
C ASP A 193 -11.82 1.22 -1.15
N PRO A 194 -13.08 1.06 -0.70
CA PRO A 194 -13.36 0.88 0.71
C PRO A 194 -12.91 -0.51 1.19
N ILE A 195 -12.47 -0.60 2.43
CA ILE A 195 -12.22 -1.88 3.08
C ILE A 195 -13.55 -2.60 3.25
N ASP A 196 -13.63 -3.87 2.81
CA ASP A 196 -14.77 -4.71 3.15
C ASP A 196 -14.78 -4.94 4.68
N PRO A 197 -15.77 -4.42 5.41
CA PRO A 197 -15.83 -4.51 6.87
C PRO A 197 -16.00 -5.96 7.38
N ALA A 198 -16.32 -6.91 6.49
CA ALA A 198 -16.35 -8.33 6.84
C ALA A 198 -14.94 -8.94 6.94
N LEU A 199 -13.91 -8.27 6.45
CA LEU A 199 -12.52 -8.70 6.57
C LEU A 199 -11.99 -8.35 7.97
N GLY A 200 -11.21 -9.25 8.56
CA GLY A 200 -10.54 -8.99 9.84
C GLY A 200 -9.37 -8.01 9.71
N ASP A 201 -8.56 -7.91 10.77
CA ASP A 201 -7.33 -7.12 10.74
C ASP A 201 -6.37 -7.58 9.61
N PRO A 202 -5.49 -6.68 9.12
CA PRO A 202 -4.34 -7.01 8.27
C PRO A 202 -3.62 -8.32 8.63
N LEU A 203 -3.11 -9.04 7.62
CA LEU A 203 -2.27 -10.22 7.82
C LEU A 203 -1.06 -9.89 8.71
N ARG A 204 -0.38 -8.75 8.51
CA ARG A 204 0.78 -8.39 9.35
C ARG A 204 0.49 -8.20 10.85
N VAL A 205 -0.76 -7.90 11.24
CA VAL A 205 -1.11 -7.76 12.66
C VAL A 205 -1.09 -9.12 13.37
N ARG A 206 -1.36 -10.19 12.61
CA ARG A 206 -1.41 -11.57 13.11
C ARG A 206 -0.21 -12.42 12.71
N LEU A 207 0.53 -12.04 11.67
CA LEU A 207 1.73 -12.70 11.18
C LEU A 207 2.92 -11.78 11.44
N THR A 208 3.78 -12.13 12.39
CA THR A 208 4.97 -11.35 12.73
C THR A 208 6.22 -11.94 12.04
N PRO A 209 7.26 -11.13 11.80
CA PRO A 209 8.48 -11.57 11.10
C PRO A 209 9.22 -12.72 11.77
N ASP A 210 9.06 -12.87 13.09
CA ASP A 210 9.88 -13.73 13.94
C ASP A 210 9.13 -14.95 14.48
N GLN A 211 7.82 -15.06 14.22
CA GLN A 211 7.00 -16.16 14.72
C GLN A 211 6.56 -17.10 13.60
N PRO A 212 6.54 -18.42 13.85
CA PRO A 212 5.98 -19.35 12.90
C PRO A 212 4.46 -19.21 12.85
N PHE A 213 3.87 -19.51 11.69
CA PHE A 213 2.42 -19.58 11.52
C PHE A 213 2.04 -20.78 10.64
N CYS A 214 0.82 -21.27 10.81
CA CYS A 214 0.28 -22.39 10.05
C CYS A 214 -1.19 -22.13 9.74
N PHE A 215 -1.52 -22.08 8.45
CA PHE A 215 -2.86 -21.98 7.94
C PHE A 215 -3.11 -23.14 6.99
N GLY A 216 -4.32 -23.69 6.98
CA GLY A 216 -4.61 -24.78 6.07
C GLY A 216 -6.07 -25.15 5.97
N ARG A 217 -6.30 -26.14 5.11
CA ARG A 217 -7.58 -26.79 4.94
C ARG A 217 -7.38 -28.24 4.52
N ASP A 218 -8.22 -29.10 5.09
CA ASP A 218 -8.38 -30.48 4.68
C ASP A 218 -9.77 -30.68 4.09
N TYR A 219 -9.84 -31.49 3.04
CA TYR A 219 -11.09 -31.88 2.40
C TYR A 219 -11.31 -33.37 2.65
N ASP A 220 -12.45 -33.68 3.26
CA ASP A 220 -12.82 -35.06 3.56
C ASP A 220 -13.33 -35.81 2.31
N ASP A 221 -13.49 -37.11 2.45
CA ASP A 221 -13.96 -37.97 1.37
C ASP A 221 -15.36 -37.59 0.88
N ALA A 222 -16.22 -37.07 1.75
CA ALA A 222 -17.57 -36.65 1.38
C ALA A 222 -17.51 -35.44 0.42
N HIS A 223 -16.69 -34.45 0.76
CA HIS A 223 -16.46 -33.26 -0.06
C HIS A 223 -15.81 -33.63 -1.40
N LEU A 224 -14.78 -34.48 -1.41
CA LEU A 224 -14.08 -34.88 -2.63
C LEU A 224 -14.94 -35.78 -3.55
N LYS A 225 -15.96 -36.46 -2.99
CA LYS A 225 -16.99 -37.17 -3.78
C LYS A 225 -17.97 -36.20 -4.44
N SER A 226 -18.35 -35.11 -3.77
CA SER A 226 -19.25 -34.11 -4.37
C SER A 226 -18.54 -33.14 -5.31
N HIS A 227 -17.20 -33.07 -5.28
CA HIS A 227 -16.37 -32.22 -6.14
C HIS A 227 -15.36 -33.09 -6.93
N PRO A 228 -15.79 -33.84 -7.95
CA PRO A 228 -14.95 -34.84 -8.62
C PRO A 228 -13.75 -34.25 -9.38
N ASN A 229 -13.80 -32.96 -9.74
CA ASN A 229 -12.71 -32.28 -10.45
C ASN A 229 -11.63 -31.74 -9.52
N GLN A 230 -11.95 -31.55 -8.23
CA GLN A 230 -10.99 -31.07 -7.24
C GLN A 230 -9.83 -32.06 -7.08
N LEU A 231 -8.62 -31.55 -7.26
CA LEU A 231 -7.38 -32.33 -7.16
C LEU A 231 -6.78 -32.22 -5.76
N THR A 232 -6.93 -31.06 -5.12
CA THR A 232 -6.34 -30.76 -3.81
C THR A 232 -7.12 -31.47 -2.69
N GLN A 233 -6.45 -32.36 -1.98
CA GLN A 233 -6.98 -33.01 -0.77
C GLN A 233 -6.65 -32.21 0.49
N SER A 234 -5.45 -31.67 0.56
CA SER A 234 -5.05 -30.75 1.64
C SER A 234 -4.12 -29.66 1.14
N ILE A 235 -4.21 -28.51 1.79
CA ILE A 235 -3.36 -27.36 1.51
C ILE A 235 -2.91 -26.71 2.80
N ARG A 236 -1.65 -26.27 2.84
CA ARG A 236 -1.02 -25.57 3.96
C ARG A 236 -0.29 -24.34 3.44
N VAL A 237 -0.38 -23.24 4.17
CA VAL A 237 0.43 -22.03 4.03
C VAL A 237 1.09 -21.82 5.39
N PHE A 238 2.41 -21.80 5.42
CA PHE A 238 3.14 -21.76 6.68
C PHE A 238 4.46 -21.04 6.58
N ARG A 239 4.97 -20.69 7.75
CA ARG A 239 6.33 -20.20 7.96
C ARG A 239 6.94 -21.04 9.07
N GLY A 240 7.91 -21.87 8.72
CA GLY A 240 8.63 -22.76 9.62
C GLY A 240 10.05 -22.28 9.88
N PRO A 241 10.90 -23.14 10.48
CA PRO A 241 12.28 -22.79 10.82
C PRO A 241 13.12 -22.34 9.60
N ILE A 242 12.87 -22.90 8.43
CA ILE A 242 13.61 -22.59 7.19
C ILE A 242 13.28 -21.17 6.73
N GLU A 243 12.00 -20.82 6.61
CA GLU A 243 11.56 -19.50 6.17
C GLU A 243 11.91 -18.42 7.20
N LEU A 244 11.86 -18.75 8.49
CA LEU A 244 12.32 -17.86 9.57
C LEU A 244 13.82 -17.57 9.46
N ALA A 245 14.64 -18.59 9.20
CA ALA A 245 16.08 -18.41 9.03
C ALA A 245 16.41 -17.61 7.76
N SER A 246 15.69 -17.85 6.65
CA SER A 246 15.84 -17.08 5.41
C SER A 246 15.59 -15.59 5.62
N PHE A 247 14.46 -15.25 6.26
CA PHE A 247 14.16 -13.85 6.57
C PHE A 247 15.12 -13.25 7.62
N ALA A 248 15.60 -14.04 8.58
CA ALA A 248 16.58 -13.55 9.55
C ALA A 248 17.95 -13.22 8.91
N ALA A 249 18.28 -13.86 7.78
CA ALA A 249 19.52 -13.59 7.05
C ALA A 249 19.45 -12.31 6.22
N ASP A 250 18.37 -12.14 5.44
CA ASP A 250 18.30 -11.11 4.39
C ASP A 250 17.07 -10.18 4.48
N GLY A 251 16.16 -10.40 5.44
CA GLY A 251 14.91 -9.66 5.57
C GLY A 251 15.04 -8.35 6.35
N ASP A 252 14.13 -7.42 6.07
CA ASP A 252 14.04 -6.14 6.77
C ASP A 252 12.78 -6.09 7.65
N LYS A 253 12.97 -6.02 8.97
CA LYS A 253 11.85 -5.94 9.91
C LYS A 253 11.12 -4.60 9.85
N ALA A 254 11.78 -3.53 9.40
CA ALA A 254 11.16 -2.22 9.26
C ALA A 254 10.17 -2.17 8.09
N ASN A 255 10.43 -2.99 7.06
CA ASN A 255 9.63 -3.14 5.85
C ASN A 255 8.92 -4.50 5.85
N TRP A 256 8.26 -4.88 6.95
CA TRP A 256 7.50 -6.13 7.01
C TRP A 256 6.06 -5.93 6.51
N PRO A 257 5.54 -6.77 5.59
CA PRO A 257 6.00 -8.09 5.17
C PRO A 257 6.78 -8.15 3.85
N ASP A 258 7.38 -7.07 3.38
CA ASP A 258 8.25 -7.14 2.21
C ASP A 258 9.43 -8.11 2.42
N GLY A 259 9.57 -9.04 1.47
CA GLY A 259 10.52 -10.14 1.57
C GLY A 259 10.09 -11.26 2.52
N ALA A 260 8.82 -11.30 2.97
CA ALA A 260 8.34 -12.38 3.81
C ALA A 260 8.35 -13.72 3.07
N ASP A 261 9.29 -14.58 3.42
CA ASP A 261 9.34 -15.95 2.92
C ASP A 261 8.26 -16.81 3.60
N ILE A 262 7.53 -17.58 2.77
CA ILE A 262 6.51 -18.55 3.17
C ILE A 262 6.64 -19.83 2.35
N ALA A 263 6.09 -20.92 2.87
CA ALA A 263 5.91 -22.18 2.15
C ALA A 263 4.44 -22.50 1.95
N VAL A 264 4.11 -23.01 0.76
CA VAL A 264 2.81 -23.58 0.43
C VAL A 264 2.99 -25.04 0.11
N SER A 265 2.33 -25.90 0.90
CA SER A 265 2.29 -27.35 0.67
C SER A 265 0.92 -27.78 0.20
N VAL A 266 0.85 -28.54 -0.88
CA VAL A 266 -0.38 -29.12 -1.43
C VAL A 266 -0.24 -30.63 -1.50
N THR A 267 -1.21 -31.36 -0.96
CA THR A 267 -1.35 -32.80 -1.14
C THR A 267 -2.49 -33.07 -2.11
N THR A 268 -2.21 -33.78 -3.20
CA THR A 268 -3.25 -34.14 -4.17
C THR A 268 -3.89 -35.49 -3.85
N ARG A 269 -5.17 -35.65 -4.21
CA ARG A 269 -5.88 -36.93 -4.09
C ARG A 269 -5.31 -38.04 -4.98
N GLN A 270 -4.50 -37.69 -5.98
CA GLN A 270 -3.88 -38.64 -6.90
C GLN A 270 -2.50 -39.05 -6.37
N LYS A 271 -2.40 -40.29 -5.87
CA LYS A 271 -1.15 -40.89 -5.33
C LYS A 271 -0.58 -40.22 -4.07
N GLY A 272 -1.28 -39.27 -3.45
CA GLY A 272 -0.88 -38.64 -2.19
C GLY A 272 0.41 -37.83 -2.28
N ALA A 273 0.83 -37.43 -3.49
CA ALA A 273 2.04 -36.64 -3.66
C ALA A 273 1.86 -35.27 -3.00
N LYS A 274 2.71 -34.98 -2.01
CA LYS A 274 2.88 -33.67 -1.36
C LYS A 274 3.88 -32.86 -2.17
N VAL A 275 3.47 -31.67 -2.60
CA VAL A 275 4.34 -30.69 -3.27
C VAL A 275 4.46 -29.50 -2.34
N THR A 276 5.68 -29.06 -2.07
CA THR A 276 5.94 -27.83 -1.30
C THR A 276 6.67 -26.85 -2.19
N GLN A 277 6.19 -25.61 -2.24
CA GLN A 277 6.80 -24.51 -2.97
C GLN A 277 6.97 -23.32 -2.03
N THR A 278 8.14 -22.69 -2.07
CA THR A 278 8.41 -21.47 -1.32
C THR A 278 8.13 -20.23 -2.16
N TYR A 279 7.71 -19.17 -1.49
CA TYR A 279 7.36 -17.89 -2.09
C TYR A 279 7.93 -16.76 -1.23
N SER A 280 8.34 -15.67 -1.89
CA SER A 280 8.68 -14.41 -1.24
C SER A 280 7.52 -13.44 -1.45
N CYS A 281 6.97 -12.92 -0.36
CA CYS A 281 5.82 -12.03 -0.36
C CYS A 281 6.21 -10.56 -0.26
N GLN A 282 5.32 -9.70 -0.75
CA GLN A 282 5.32 -8.26 -0.57
C GLN A 282 3.91 -7.79 -0.19
N GLY A 283 3.82 -6.74 0.62
CA GLY A 283 2.55 -6.10 0.93
C GLY A 283 1.99 -5.40 -0.31
N GLU A 284 0.74 -5.68 -0.69
CA GLU A 284 0.07 -4.98 -1.78
C GLU A 284 -1.38 -4.70 -1.40
N ALA A 285 -1.69 -3.43 -1.11
CA ALA A 285 -3.03 -3.01 -0.69
C ALA A 285 -3.60 -3.91 0.44
N ASP A 286 -4.60 -4.75 0.14
CA ASP A 286 -5.30 -5.63 1.10
C ASP A 286 -4.84 -7.10 1.12
N GLN A 287 -3.71 -7.38 0.48
CA GLN A 287 -3.20 -8.72 0.24
C GLN A 287 -1.66 -8.75 0.32
N TRP A 288 -1.10 -9.94 0.45
CA TRP A 288 0.29 -10.18 0.10
C TRP A 288 0.35 -10.77 -1.30
N ARG A 289 1.15 -10.17 -2.17
CA ARG A 289 1.53 -10.75 -3.46
C ARG A 289 2.82 -11.51 -3.26
N CYS A 290 2.80 -12.80 -3.56
CA CYS A 290 3.95 -13.66 -3.32
C CYS A 290 4.40 -14.34 -4.61
N SER A 291 5.66 -14.11 -4.97
CA SER A 291 6.28 -14.70 -6.16
C SER A 291 7.03 -15.96 -5.76
N ALA A 292 6.91 -17.02 -6.56
CA ALA A 292 7.59 -18.27 -6.29
C ALA A 292 9.10 -18.07 -6.29
N SER A 293 9.74 -18.62 -5.27
CA SER A 293 11.15 -18.44 -4.99
C SER A 293 11.88 -19.75 -5.19
N SER A 294 13.04 -19.69 -5.84
CA SER A 294 14.01 -20.80 -5.86
C SER A 294 15.05 -20.69 -4.75
N LYS A 295 15.02 -19.64 -3.89
CA LYS A 295 16.00 -19.41 -2.81
C LYS A 295 16.19 -20.64 -1.92
N MET A 296 15.13 -21.43 -1.77
CA MET A 296 15.07 -22.61 -0.90
C MET A 296 14.78 -23.90 -1.69
N SER A 297 15.02 -23.89 -3.00
CA SER A 297 14.79 -25.04 -3.90
C SER A 297 16.11 -25.56 -4.45
N ASP A 298 16.25 -26.88 -4.55
CA ASP A 298 17.40 -27.54 -5.18
C ASP A 298 17.41 -27.40 -6.72
N PHE A 299 16.38 -26.77 -7.31
CA PHE A 299 16.18 -26.69 -8.76
C PHE A 299 16.45 -25.29 -9.33
N THR A 300 17.24 -25.25 -10.41
CA THR A 300 17.47 -24.03 -11.20
C THR A 300 16.43 -23.95 -12.34
N CYS A 301 15.29 -23.31 -12.11
CA CYS A 301 14.35 -22.97 -13.16
C CYS A 301 13.68 -21.61 -12.89
N ASP A 302 13.32 -20.86 -13.94
CA ASP A 302 12.66 -19.56 -13.79
C ASP A 302 11.17 -19.75 -13.46
N ILE A 303 10.83 -19.52 -12.19
CA ILE A 303 9.47 -19.55 -11.65
C ILE A 303 9.02 -18.19 -11.13
N SER A 304 9.80 -17.13 -11.39
CA SER A 304 9.59 -15.79 -10.83
C SER A 304 8.22 -15.20 -11.19
N GLN A 305 7.68 -15.60 -12.34
CA GLN A 305 6.36 -15.20 -12.84
C GLN A 305 5.19 -16.04 -12.26
N LYS A 306 5.45 -16.93 -11.29
CA LYS A 306 4.43 -17.76 -10.64
C LYS A 306 4.03 -17.14 -9.33
N GLU A 307 2.85 -16.52 -9.31
CA GLU A 307 2.39 -15.74 -8.17
C GLU A 307 1.23 -16.42 -7.45
N ILE A 308 1.16 -16.17 -6.15
CA ILE A 308 -0.01 -16.41 -5.33
C ILE A 308 -0.35 -15.12 -4.57
N PHE A 309 -1.59 -15.02 -4.15
CA PHE A 309 -2.09 -13.90 -3.36
C PHE A 309 -2.62 -14.43 -2.04
N LEU A 310 -2.13 -13.88 -0.94
CA LEU A 310 -2.70 -14.12 0.39
C LEU A 310 -3.56 -12.93 0.77
N LYS A 311 -4.85 -13.15 1.00
CA LYS A 311 -5.74 -12.11 1.54
C LYS A 311 -6.14 -12.45 2.96
N ARG A 312 -6.36 -11.41 3.76
CA ARG A 312 -7.12 -11.54 5.00
C ARG A 312 -8.54 -12.05 4.72
N GLY A 313 -9.08 -12.83 5.65
CA GLY A 313 -10.46 -13.29 5.63
C GLY A 313 -11.15 -13.00 6.97
N ALA A 314 -12.47 -13.17 7.00
CA ALA A 314 -13.25 -13.02 8.23
C ALA A 314 -12.77 -13.97 9.34
N ASN A 315 -12.96 -13.59 10.61
CA ASN A 315 -12.71 -14.43 11.79
C ASN A 315 -11.30 -15.05 11.83
N GLY A 316 -10.27 -14.29 11.44
CA GLY A 316 -8.89 -14.76 11.45
C GLY A 316 -8.54 -15.76 10.35
N THR A 317 -9.44 -16.02 9.38
CA THR A 317 -9.13 -16.88 8.22
C THR A 317 -8.22 -16.18 7.21
N MET A 318 -7.63 -16.94 6.30
CA MET A 318 -6.81 -16.46 5.19
C MET A 318 -7.34 -17.00 3.88
N MET A 319 -7.30 -16.21 2.81
CA MET A 319 -7.58 -16.66 1.45
C MET A 319 -6.28 -16.80 0.69
N LEU A 320 -6.02 -17.97 0.14
CA LEU A 320 -4.93 -18.18 -0.83
C LEU A 320 -5.53 -18.24 -2.23
N ALA A 321 -5.00 -17.47 -3.18
CA ALA A 321 -5.49 -17.46 -4.54
C ALA A 321 -4.37 -17.42 -5.59
N ASN A 322 -4.59 -18.11 -6.71
CA ASN A 322 -3.89 -17.86 -7.98
C ASN A 322 -4.93 -17.90 -9.10
N PRO A 323 -5.60 -16.77 -9.40
CA PRO A 323 -6.73 -16.75 -10.32
C PRO A 323 -6.32 -17.08 -11.77
N ASN A 324 -5.08 -16.77 -12.14
CA ASN A 324 -4.59 -16.89 -13.51
C ASN A 324 -4.17 -18.32 -13.84
N ASN A 325 -3.52 -19.04 -12.93
CA ASN A 325 -2.86 -20.32 -13.24
C ASN A 325 -3.07 -21.45 -12.23
N ALA A 326 -3.93 -21.26 -11.22
CA ALA A 326 -4.15 -22.15 -10.06
C ALA A 326 -2.90 -22.39 -9.19
N VAL A 327 -3.09 -22.86 -7.96
CA VAL A 327 -1.97 -23.10 -7.02
C VAL A 327 -1.19 -24.35 -7.45
N ALA A 328 0.13 -24.33 -7.26
CA ALA A 328 1.02 -25.43 -7.63
C ALA A 328 0.62 -26.76 -6.96
N VAL A 329 0.06 -27.67 -7.77
CA VAL A 329 -0.23 -29.07 -7.41
C VAL A 329 0.85 -30.05 -7.88
N LEU A 330 1.86 -29.53 -8.58
CA LEU A 330 3.04 -30.21 -9.09
C LEU A 330 4.23 -29.28 -8.85
N ASP A 331 5.43 -29.86 -8.74
CA ASP A 331 6.67 -29.09 -8.70
C ASP A 331 6.76 -28.20 -9.96
N LEU A 332 6.91 -26.89 -9.75
CA LEU A 332 6.94 -25.87 -10.80
C LEU A 332 8.15 -26.02 -11.73
N CYS A 333 9.23 -26.64 -11.25
CA CYS A 333 10.41 -26.98 -12.06
C CYS A 333 10.30 -28.33 -12.77
N SER A 334 9.24 -29.11 -12.54
CA SER A 334 9.09 -30.40 -13.19
C SER A 334 8.75 -30.26 -14.69
N LYS A 335 9.35 -31.13 -15.52
CA LYS A 335 9.03 -31.21 -16.96
C LYS A 335 7.55 -31.54 -17.25
N ALA A 336 6.85 -32.11 -16.27
CA ALA A 336 5.41 -32.41 -16.37
C ALA A 336 4.53 -31.15 -16.24
N ALA A 337 5.06 -30.06 -15.67
CA ALA A 337 4.28 -28.87 -15.38
C ALA A 337 4.03 -27.99 -16.61
N ASN A 338 4.93 -27.93 -17.61
CA ASN A 338 4.87 -26.97 -18.74
C ASN A 338 4.33 -25.57 -18.34
N GLY A 339 4.60 -25.14 -17.11
CA GLY A 339 4.11 -23.90 -16.51
C GLY A 339 2.60 -23.78 -16.21
N LYS A 340 1.76 -24.79 -16.42
CA LYS A 340 0.31 -24.75 -16.10
C LYS A 340 -0.03 -25.74 -15.00
N THR A 341 -0.48 -25.25 -13.85
CA THR A 341 -1.14 -26.11 -12.87
C THR A 341 -2.53 -26.38 -13.43
N LYS A 342 -2.81 -27.61 -13.88
CA LYS A 342 -4.09 -27.96 -14.54
C LYS A 342 -5.27 -28.06 -13.56
N SER A 343 -5.12 -27.53 -12.34
CA SER A 343 -6.15 -27.58 -11.32
C SER A 343 -7.14 -26.43 -11.54
N ASP A 344 -8.43 -26.71 -11.35
CA ASP A 344 -9.49 -25.71 -11.22
C ASP A 344 -9.54 -25.11 -9.80
N ASP A 345 -8.79 -25.68 -8.85
CA ASP A 345 -8.64 -25.23 -7.48
C ASP A 345 -7.77 -23.96 -7.40
N LYS A 346 -8.39 -22.83 -7.71
CA LYS A 346 -7.72 -21.52 -7.80
C LYS A 346 -7.73 -20.71 -6.50
N VAL A 347 -8.67 -21.01 -5.60
CA VAL A 347 -8.95 -20.20 -4.41
C VAL A 347 -9.25 -21.11 -3.23
N TYR A 348 -8.57 -20.86 -2.12
CA TYR A 348 -8.68 -21.64 -0.89
C TYR A 348 -8.96 -20.72 0.29
N ARG A 349 -9.99 -21.03 1.06
CA ARG A 349 -10.18 -20.47 2.40
C ARG A 349 -9.44 -21.35 3.40
N LEU A 350 -8.50 -20.76 4.12
CA LEU A 350 -7.63 -21.42 5.08
C LEU A 350 -7.97 -20.98 6.50
N GLN A 351 -7.92 -21.93 7.41
CA GLN A 351 -8.12 -21.71 8.84
C GLN A 351 -6.77 -21.75 9.56
N PRO A 352 -6.61 -21.03 10.69
CA PRO A 352 -5.46 -21.21 11.55
C PRO A 352 -5.42 -22.67 12.04
N LEU A 353 -4.23 -23.26 12.01
CA LEU A 353 -3.96 -24.62 12.46
C LEU A 353 -2.80 -24.60 13.46
N PRO A 354 -2.67 -25.63 14.33
CA PRO A 354 -1.48 -25.76 15.16
C PRO A 354 -0.24 -25.96 14.28
N GLN A 355 0.92 -25.48 14.73
CA GLN A 355 2.19 -25.60 13.99
C GLN A 355 2.50 -27.04 13.57
N SER A 356 2.14 -28.02 14.41
CA SER A 356 2.32 -29.45 14.12
C SER A 356 1.58 -29.93 12.87
N ALA A 357 0.58 -29.20 12.37
CA ALA A 357 -0.15 -29.53 11.15
C ALA A 357 0.54 -29.03 9.86
N CYS A 358 1.55 -28.15 10.00
CA CYS A 358 2.38 -27.64 8.90
C CYS A 358 3.85 -28.07 9.03
N ALA A 359 4.26 -28.59 10.18
CA ALA A 359 5.59 -29.18 10.37
C ALA A 359 5.87 -30.17 9.22
N PRO A 360 6.99 -30.01 8.48
CA PRO A 360 7.33 -30.84 7.32
C PRO A 360 7.20 -32.34 7.52
#